data_AF-B1PIE7-F1
#
_entry.id   AF-B1PIE7-F1
#
_cell.length_a   1.000
_cell.length_b   1.000
_cell.length_c   1.000
_cell.angle_alpha   90.00
_cell.angle_beta   90.00
_cell.angle_gamma   90.00
#
_symmetry.space_group_name_H-M   'P 1'
#
loop_
_entity.id
_entity.type
_entity.pdbx_description
1 polymer ?
#
loop_
_entity_poly.entity_id
_entity_poly.type
_entity_poly.pdbx_seq_one_letter_code
_entity_poly.pdbx_strand_id
1 'polypeptide(L)'
;KEYRLGDYSNWLQKRVKKSSNWHTIRSCVRDARVCNKLAEETIGDDAQQFYAEKLSPIQSGCCKPPASCNFVYVNATYWSSTTSSSADTECSKWSNDQNQLCYNCNSCKAGVVGNLKNNWRKISFISFAVLIALIVVYSVGCCAFRNSRNDELHDYKGYTQVEG
;
A
#
# COMPACT_ATOMS: atom_id res chain seq x y z
N LYS A 1 -3.94 -8.49 12.71
CA LYS A 1 -5.14 -8.57 11.82
C LYS A 1 -4.83 -9.49 10.63
N GLU A 2 -5.74 -10.40 10.29
CA GLU A 2 -5.56 -11.37 9.19
C GLU A 2 -6.26 -10.87 7.91
N TYR A 3 -5.67 -11.11 6.73
CA TYR A 3 -6.20 -10.65 5.44
C TYR A 3 -6.58 -11.84 4.57
N ARG A 4 -7.84 -11.89 4.11
CA ARG A 4 -8.33 -12.96 3.25
C ARG A 4 -8.57 -12.47 1.83
N LEU A 5 -8.21 -13.30 0.86
CA LEU A 5 -8.32 -12.94 -0.55
C LEU A 5 -9.79 -12.78 -1.00
N GLY A 6 -10.70 -13.48 -0.33
CA GLY A 6 -12.15 -13.41 -0.57
C GLY A 6 -12.76 -12.03 -0.27
N ASP A 7 -12.11 -11.20 0.54
CA ASP A 7 -12.62 -9.89 0.95
C ASP A 7 -12.49 -8.81 -0.15
N TYR A 8 -11.85 -9.16 -1.28
CA TYR A 8 -11.58 -8.26 -2.39
C TYR A 8 -12.43 -8.60 -3.62
N SER A 9 -12.66 -7.62 -4.49
CA SER A 9 -13.48 -7.80 -5.70
C SER A 9 -12.94 -8.92 -6.61
N ASN A 10 -13.86 -9.62 -7.30
CA ASN A 10 -13.52 -10.73 -8.20
C ASN A 10 -12.47 -10.34 -9.25
N TRP A 11 -12.51 -9.10 -9.75
CA TRP A 11 -11.52 -8.59 -10.69
C TRP A 11 -10.10 -8.54 -10.08
N LEU A 12 -9.97 -8.03 -8.84
CA LEU A 12 -8.68 -7.98 -8.13
C LEU A 12 -8.16 -9.39 -7.84
N GLN A 13 -9.04 -10.27 -7.36
CA GLN A 13 -8.69 -11.66 -7.13
C GLN A 13 -8.15 -12.32 -8.40
N LYS A 14 -8.81 -12.12 -9.56
CA LYS A 14 -8.38 -12.70 -10.85
C LYS A 14 -6.99 -12.23 -11.25
N ARG A 15 -6.64 -10.97 -10.97
CA ARG A 15 -5.35 -10.39 -11.33
C ARG A 15 -4.17 -11.01 -10.56
N VAL A 16 -4.35 -11.29 -9.27
CA VAL A 16 -3.33 -11.94 -8.41
C VAL A 16 -3.38 -13.48 -8.44
N LYS A 17 -4.51 -14.07 -8.87
CA LYS A 17 -4.61 -15.52 -9.10
C LYS A 17 -3.93 -15.95 -10.40
N LYS A 18 -3.82 -15.07 -11.40
CA LYS A 18 -3.12 -15.39 -12.67
C LYS A 18 -1.62 -15.62 -12.41
N SER A 19 -1.15 -16.85 -12.64
CA SER A 19 0.22 -17.30 -12.30
C SER A 19 1.32 -16.42 -12.92
N SER A 20 1.19 -16.04 -14.20
CA SER A 20 2.17 -15.17 -14.88
C SER A 20 2.32 -13.81 -14.20
N ASN A 21 1.20 -13.20 -13.81
CA ASN A 21 1.22 -11.91 -13.11
C ASN A 21 1.78 -12.07 -11.71
N TRP A 22 1.43 -13.16 -11.02
CA TRP A 22 1.93 -13.43 -9.68
C TRP A 22 3.44 -13.65 -9.68
N HIS A 23 4.01 -14.26 -10.71
CA HIS A 23 5.45 -14.43 -10.83
C HIS A 23 6.21 -13.10 -10.78
N THR A 24 5.73 -12.09 -11.49
CA THR A 24 6.31 -10.74 -11.43
C THR A 24 6.07 -10.10 -10.08
N ILE A 25 4.82 -10.14 -9.59
CA ILE A 25 4.44 -9.51 -8.32
C ILE A 25 5.25 -10.08 -7.15
N ARG A 26 5.37 -11.41 -7.05
CA ARG A 26 6.13 -12.07 -5.96
C ARG A 26 7.61 -11.71 -6.00
N SER A 27 8.20 -11.56 -7.19
CA SER A 27 9.59 -11.09 -7.32
C SER A 27 9.70 -9.69 -6.71
N CYS A 28 8.81 -8.77 -7.10
CA CYS A 28 8.82 -7.42 -6.53
C CYS A 28 8.64 -7.42 -5.01
N VAL A 29 7.77 -8.28 -4.45
CA VAL A 29 7.57 -8.39 -3.00
C VAL A 29 8.83 -8.86 -2.28
N ARG A 30 9.49 -9.89 -2.81
CA ARG A 30 10.76 -10.40 -2.28
C ARG A 30 11.87 -9.36 -2.40
N ASP A 31 12.01 -8.76 -3.59
CA ASP A 31 13.09 -7.82 -3.90
C ASP A 31 12.91 -6.49 -3.13
N ALA A 32 11.68 -6.13 -2.76
CA ALA A 32 11.40 -5.01 -1.85
C ALA A 32 11.87 -5.26 -0.40
N ARG A 33 12.29 -6.49 -0.06
CA ARG A 33 12.83 -6.88 1.25
C ARG A 33 11.93 -6.52 2.43
N VAL A 34 10.61 -6.59 2.23
CA VAL A 34 9.62 -6.20 3.24
C VAL A 34 9.73 -7.08 4.49
N CYS A 35 9.96 -8.38 4.31
CA CYS A 35 10.10 -9.33 5.42
C CYS A 35 11.44 -9.21 6.13
N ASN A 36 12.53 -8.93 5.41
CA ASN A 36 13.83 -8.66 6.02
C ASN A 36 13.77 -7.42 6.91
N LYS A 37 13.18 -6.33 6.42
CA LYS A 37 12.97 -5.11 7.22
C LYS A 37 12.14 -5.39 8.45
N LEU A 38 11.05 -6.17 8.32
CA LEU A 38 10.25 -6.57 9.48
C LEU A 38 11.08 -7.37 10.49
N ALA A 39 11.88 -8.34 10.03
CA ALA A 39 12.73 -9.12 10.90
C ALA A 39 13.78 -8.26 11.63
N GLU A 40 14.33 -7.25 10.96
CA GLU A 40 15.25 -6.27 11.54
C GLU A 40 14.58 -5.33 12.56
N GLU A 41 13.35 -4.88 12.27
CA GLU A 41 12.58 -3.98 13.14
C GLU A 41 12.07 -4.68 14.42
N THR A 42 11.97 -6.01 14.41
CA THR A 42 11.40 -6.82 15.50
C THR A 42 12.45 -7.72 16.17
N ILE A 43 13.73 -7.37 16.04
CA ILE A 43 14.82 -8.12 16.69
C ILE A 43 14.64 -8.06 18.21
N GLY A 44 14.48 -9.23 18.83
CA GLY A 44 14.35 -9.36 20.28
C GLY A 44 12.90 -9.27 20.79
N ASP A 45 11.93 -9.07 19.89
CA ASP A 45 10.52 -9.07 20.27
C ASP A 45 10.09 -10.47 20.74
N ASP A 46 9.37 -10.52 21.86
CA ASP A 46 8.64 -11.71 22.24
C ASP A 46 7.34 -11.85 21.40
N ALA A 47 6.66 -13.00 21.54
CA ALA A 47 5.43 -13.27 20.80
C ALA A 47 4.35 -12.21 21.06
N GLN A 48 4.20 -11.74 22.30
CA GLN A 48 3.16 -10.79 22.69
C GLN A 48 3.43 -9.41 22.06
N GLN A 49 4.68 -8.97 22.09
CA GLN A 49 5.15 -7.74 21.43
C GLN A 49 4.89 -7.81 19.92
N PHE A 50 5.29 -8.91 19.27
CA PHE A 50 5.06 -9.10 17.83
C PHE A 50 3.57 -9.11 17.46
N TYR A 51 2.70 -9.72 18.29
CA TYR A 51 1.26 -9.72 18.04
C TYR A 51 0.59 -8.36 18.27
N ALA A 52 1.17 -7.52 19.13
CA ALA A 52 0.72 -6.14 19.35
C ALA A 52 1.14 -5.19 18.22
N GLU A 53 2.16 -5.57 17.43
CA GLU A 53 2.72 -4.74 16.38
C GLU A 53 1.73 -4.45 15.25
N LYS A 54 1.77 -3.21 14.73
CA LYS A 54 0.86 -2.75 13.68
C LYS A 54 1.41 -3.10 12.30
N LEU A 55 1.41 -4.39 11.99
CA LEU A 55 1.86 -4.90 10.70
C LEU A 55 0.99 -4.39 9.54
N SER A 56 1.66 -3.94 8.48
CA SER A 56 1.03 -3.68 7.20
C SER A 56 0.42 -4.97 6.61
N PRO A 57 -0.56 -4.87 5.68
CA PRO A 57 -1.18 -6.05 5.09
C PRO A 57 -0.20 -7.02 4.44
N ILE A 58 0.86 -6.49 3.82
CA ILE A 58 1.89 -7.29 3.16
C ILE A 58 2.84 -7.95 4.17
N GLN A 59 3.18 -7.28 5.28
CA GLN A 59 3.98 -7.86 6.36
C GLN A 59 3.24 -9.04 6.99
N SER A 60 1.96 -8.85 7.37
CA SER A 60 1.18 -9.91 8.01
C SER A 60 0.79 -11.04 7.07
N GLY A 61 0.64 -10.78 5.77
CA GLY A 61 0.24 -11.80 4.79
C GLY A 61 1.39 -12.60 4.19
N CYS A 62 2.59 -12.02 4.05
CA CYS A 62 3.72 -12.64 3.36
C CYS A 62 4.84 -13.11 4.30
N CYS A 63 5.03 -12.43 5.44
CA CYS A 63 6.20 -12.62 6.29
C CYS A 63 5.95 -13.54 7.50
N LYS A 64 4.67 -13.85 7.80
CA LYS A 64 4.30 -14.82 8.83
C LYS A 64 3.35 -15.88 8.24
N PRO A 65 3.28 -17.08 8.83
CA PRO A 65 2.32 -18.10 8.42
C PRO A 65 0.88 -17.68 8.80
N PRO A 66 -0.13 -18.24 8.11
CA PRO A 66 -1.52 -18.11 8.51
C PRO A 66 -1.74 -18.62 9.94
N ALA A 67 -2.59 -17.95 10.70
CA ALA A 67 -2.93 -18.36 12.08
C ALA A 67 -3.57 -19.76 12.14
N SER A 68 -4.19 -20.23 11.05
CA SER A 68 -4.76 -21.59 10.96
C SER A 68 -3.70 -22.69 11.03
N CYS A 69 -2.42 -22.41 10.80
CA CYS A 69 -1.36 -23.41 10.77
C CYS A 69 -0.91 -23.89 12.15
N ASN A 70 -1.23 -23.16 13.22
CA ASN A 70 -0.83 -23.47 14.61
C ASN A 70 0.69 -23.67 14.78
N PHE A 71 1.50 -22.91 14.03
CA PHE A 71 2.95 -22.90 14.21
C PHE A 71 3.34 -22.09 15.44
N VAL A 72 4.45 -22.49 16.06
CA VAL A 72 4.97 -21.82 17.26
C VAL A 72 5.86 -20.66 16.81
N TYR A 73 5.60 -19.48 17.39
CA TYR A 73 6.40 -18.29 17.18
C TYR A 73 7.82 -18.50 17.70
N VAL A 74 8.82 -18.18 16.87
CA VAL A 74 10.23 -18.14 17.27
C VAL A 74 10.78 -16.74 17.04
N ASN A 75 10.55 -16.18 15.85
CA ASN A 75 10.76 -14.78 15.53
C ASN A 75 9.79 -14.33 14.42
N ALA A 76 9.89 -13.09 13.96
CA ALA A 76 8.97 -12.53 12.98
C ALA A 76 8.82 -13.34 11.67
N THR A 77 9.91 -13.89 11.14
CA THR A 77 9.93 -14.63 9.86
C THR A 77 10.26 -16.12 9.99
N TYR A 78 10.44 -16.62 11.22
CA TYR A 78 10.75 -18.00 11.51
C TYR A 78 9.75 -18.57 12.50
N TRP A 79 9.15 -19.70 12.10
CA TRP A 79 8.09 -20.35 12.84
C TRP A 79 8.36 -21.85 12.89
N SER A 80 8.23 -22.45 14.08
CA SER A 80 8.44 -23.89 14.25
C SER A 80 7.14 -24.64 13.98
N SER A 81 7.21 -25.62 13.08
CA SER A 81 6.08 -26.51 12.81
C SER A 81 5.80 -27.42 14.00
N THR A 82 4.52 -27.71 14.24
CA THR A 82 4.06 -28.67 15.24
C THR A 82 3.49 -29.89 14.54
N THR A 83 3.47 -31.04 15.23
CA THR A 83 2.91 -32.31 14.71
C THR A 83 1.41 -32.20 14.38
N SER A 84 0.74 -31.15 14.86
CA SER A 84 -0.65 -30.79 14.63
C SER A 84 -0.80 -29.64 13.61
N SER A 85 0.09 -29.55 12.63
CA SER A 85 -0.06 -28.65 11.49
C SER A 85 -1.41 -28.90 10.82
N SER A 86 -2.24 -27.86 10.68
CA SER A 86 -3.57 -28.01 10.11
C SER A 86 -3.53 -28.55 8.67
N ALA A 87 -4.59 -29.25 8.26
CA ALA A 87 -4.75 -29.75 6.88
C ALA A 87 -4.99 -28.62 5.84
N ASP A 88 -4.79 -27.36 6.24
CA ASP A 88 -4.98 -26.21 5.36
C ASP A 88 -3.88 -26.22 4.29
N THR A 89 -4.31 -26.24 3.03
CA THR A 89 -3.44 -26.24 1.85
C THR A 89 -2.50 -25.04 1.76
N GLU A 90 -2.74 -24.00 2.58
CA GLU A 90 -1.87 -22.83 2.68
C GLU A 90 -0.66 -23.06 3.58
N CYS A 91 -0.76 -23.94 4.58
CA CYS A 91 0.32 -24.22 5.54
C CYS A 91 1.48 -25.00 4.91
N SER A 92 1.18 -25.84 3.90
CA SER A 92 2.22 -26.54 3.13
C SER A 92 3.02 -25.63 2.19
N LYS A 93 2.55 -24.39 1.96
CA LYS A 93 3.24 -23.39 1.13
C LYS A 93 4.17 -22.48 1.94
N TRP A 94 4.08 -22.52 3.26
CA TRP A 94 5.00 -21.79 4.14
C TRP A 94 6.39 -22.42 4.12
N SER A 95 7.42 -21.59 4.15
CA SER A 95 8.82 -22.01 4.30
C SER A 95 9.57 -21.03 5.21
N ASN A 96 10.51 -21.53 6.03
CA ASN A 96 11.40 -20.67 6.82
C ASN A 96 12.59 -20.13 5.99
N ASP A 97 12.71 -20.53 4.72
CA ASP A 97 13.65 -19.91 3.78
C ASP A 97 13.22 -18.46 3.51
N GLN A 98 14.10 -17.52 3.80
CA GLN A 98 13.87 -16.08 3.66
C GLN A 98 13.58 -15.66 2.20
N ASN A 99 13.97 -16.48 1.21
CA ASN A 99 13.67 -16.24 -0.20
C ASN A 99 12.30 -16.77 -0.64
N GLN A 100 11.64 -17.59 0.18
CA GLN A 100 10.36 -18.23 -0.15
C GLN A 100 9.21 -17.77 0.76
N LEU A 101 9.40 -17.80 2.08
CA LEU A 101 8.41 -17.43 3.11
C LEU A 101 6.98 -17.89 2.73
N CYS A 102 5.97 -17.03 2.90
CA CYS A 102 4.62 -17.29 2.41
C CYS A 102 4.35 -16.63 1.04
N TYR A 103 5.36 -16.40 0.20
CA TYR A 103 5.18 -15.66 -1.07
C TYR A 103 4.29 -16.38 -2.09
N ASN A 104 3.93 -17.64 -1.89
CA ASN A 104 2.95 -18.34 -2.74
C ASN A 104 1.58 -18.55 -2.08
N CYS A 105 1.41 -18.09 -0.84
CA CYS A 105 0.16 -18.16 -0.10
C CYS A 105 -0.88 -17.16 -0.63
N ASN A 106 -2.15 -17.53 -0.56
CA ASN A 106 -3.28 -16.62 -0.72
C ASN A 106 -3.31 -15.53 0.35
N SER A 107 -2.79 -15.79 1.57
CA SER A 107 -2.60 -14.74 2.57
C SER A 107 -1.65 -13.65 2.07
N CYS A 108 -0.57 -14.00 1.38
CA CYS A 108 0.34 -13.01 0.80
C CYS A 108 -0.29 -12.27 -0.37
N LYS A 109 -1.04 -12.96 -1.24
CA LYS A 109 -1.83 -12.31 -2.30
C LYS A 109 -2.84 -11.31 -1.73
N ALA A 110 -3.53 -11.68 -0.66
CA ALA A 110 -4.46 -10.80 0.04
C ALA A 110 -3.74 -9.60 0.66
N GLY A 111 -2.58 -9.83 1.28
CA GLY A 111 -1.71 -8.80 1.81
C GLY A 111 -1.25 -7.79 0.76
N VAL A 112 -0.85 -8.27 -0.43
CA VAL A 112 -0.49 -7.40 -1.57
C VAL A 112 -1.68 -6.55 -2.01
N VAL A 113 -2.86 -7.14 -2.19
CA VAL A 113 -4.06 -6.41 -2.61
C VAL A 113 -4.49 -5.41 -1.52
N GLY A 114 -4.40 -5.77 -0.26
CA GLY A 114 -4.68 -4.89 0.88
C GLY A 114 -3.72 -3.71 0.95
N ASN A 115 -2.42 -3.97 0.78
CA ASN A 115 -1.40 -2.92 0.76
C ASN A 115 -1.61 -1.97 -0.42
N LEU A 116 -1.92 -2.51 -1.59
CA LEU A 116 -2.26 -1.71 -2.78
C LEU A 116 -3.48 -0.82 -2.50
N LYS A 117 -4.58 -1.37 -1.99
CA LYS A 117 -5.79 -0.61 -1.68
C LYS A 117 -5.51 0.55 -0.71
N ASN A 118 -4.72 0.30 0.34
CA ASN A 118 -4.34 1.34 1.30
C ASN A 118 -3.49 2.44 0.67
N ASN A 119 -2.50 2.07 -0.14
CA ASN A 119 -1.62 3.05 -0.81
C ASN A 119 -2.38 3.87 -1.85
N TRP A 120 -3.28 3.26 -2.63
CA TRP A 120 -4.13 3.97 -3.59
C TRP A 120 -5.05 4.97 -2.91
N ARG A 121 -5.60 4.63 -1.73
CA ARG A 121 -6.39 5.57 -0.93
C ARG A 121 -5.56 6.79 -0.48
N LYS A 122 -4.31 6.57 -0.05
CA LYS A 122 -3.40 7.66 0.32
C LYS A 122 -3.06 8.55 -0.88
N ILE A 123 -2.72 7.96 -2.02
CA ILE A 123 -2.40 8.69 -3.26
C ILE A 123 -3.61 9.51 -3.73
N SER A 124 -4.82 8.93 -3.67
CA SER A 124 -6.04 9.64 -4.05
C SER A 124 -6.28 10.88 -3.17
N PHE A 125 -6.03 10.77 -1.87
CA PHE A 125 -6.12 11.91 -0.96
C PHE A 125 -5.09 13.01 -1.26
N ILE A 126 -3.82 12.63 -1.47
CA ILE A 126 -2.75 13.57 -1.83
C ILE A 126 -3.06 14.26 -3.16
N SER A 127 -3.47 13.49 -4.17
CA SER A 127 -3.84 14.01 -5.48
C SER A 127 -4.94 15.06 -5.38
N PHE A 128 -5.98 14.80 -4.59
CA PHE A 128 -7.05 15.75 -4.35
C PHE A 128 -6.55 17.06 -3.69
N ALA A 129 -5.65 16.97 -2.71
CA ALA A 129 -5.06 18.16 -2.08
C ALA A 129 -4.25 19.00 -3.08
N VAL A 130 -3.48 18.36 -3.96
CA VAL A 130 -2.72 19.05 -5.03
C VAL A 130 -3.65 19.76 -6.01
N LEU A 131 -4.75 19.11 -6.41
CA LEU A 131 -5.74 19.72 -7.31
C LEU A 131 -6.37 20.97 -6.71
N ILE A 132 -6.72 20.96 -5.41
CA ILE A 132 -7.25 22.15 -4.73
C ILE A 132 -6.23 23.29 -4.73
N ALA A 133 -4.96 22.99 -4.40
CA ALA A 133 -3.91 24.00 -4.41
C ALA A 133 -3.73 24.62 -5.80
N LEU A 134 -3.76 23.81 -6.85
CA LEU A 134 -3.70 24.30 -8.24
C LEU A 134 -4.88 25.20 -8.60
N ILE A 135 -6.10 24.86 -8.15
CA ILE A 135 -7.29 25.69 -8.37
C ILE A 135 -7.15 27.06 -7.68
N VAL A 136 -6.62 27.09 -6.45
CA VAL A 136 -6.40 28.35 -5.71
C VAL A 136 -5.33 29.21 -6.38
N VAL A 137 -4.21 28.60 -6.79
CA VAL A 137 -3.15 29.33 -7.51
C VAL A 137 -3.68 29.86 -8.85
N TYR A 138 -4.45 29.06 -9.57
CA TYR A 138 -5.09 29.47 -10.82
C TYR A 138 -6.08 30.62 -10.61
N SER A 139 -6.92 30.57 -9.57
CA SER A 139 -7.88 31.65 -9.30
C SER A 139 -7.19 32.96 -8.95
N VAL A 140 -6.17 32.93 -8.09
CA VAL A 140 -5.36 34.11 -7.74
C VAL A 140 -4.63 34.66 -8.97
N GLY A 141 -4.01 33.79 -9.77
CA GLY A 141 -3.35 34.18 -11.02
C GLY A 141 -4.33 34.82 -12.01
N CYS A 142 -5.52 34.25 -12.18
CA CYS A 142 -6.58 34.84 -12.99
C CYS A 142 -7.07 36.18 -12.43
N CYS A 143 -7.20 36.33 -11.12
CA CYS A 143 -7.58 37.58 -10.48
C CYS A 143 -6.52 38.66 -10.70
N ALA A 144 -5.25 38.35 -10.50
CA ALA A 144 -4.14 39.28 -10.74
C ALA A 144 -4.06 39.71 -12.21
N PHE A 145 -4.16 38.75 -13.14
CA PHE A 145 -4.13 39.02 -14.58
C PHE A 145 -5.35 39.84 -15.04
N ARG A 146 -6.55 39.54 -14.54
CA ARG A 146 -7.75 40.35 -14.83
C ARG A 146 -7.64 41.76 -14.28
N ASN A 147 -7.08 41.93 -13.08
CA ASN A 147 -6.91 43.26 -12.49
C ASN A 147 -5.98 44.13 -13.32
N SER A 148 -4.81 43.59 -13.69
CA SER A 148 -3.86 44.30 -14.55
C SER A 148 -4.46 44.75 -15.88
N ARG A 149 -5.33 43.93 -16.50
CA ARG A 149 -5.99 44.29 -17.76
C ARG A 149 -7.10 45.34 -17.57
N ASN A 150 -7.78 45.33 -16.43
CA ASN A 150 -8.79 46.36 -16.12
C ASN A 150 -8.11 47.71 -15.85
N ASP A 151 -6.96 47.74 -15.17
CA ASP A 151 -6.20 48.97 -14.94
C ASP A 151 -5.80 49.63 -16.26
N GLU A 152 -5.31 48.85 -17.23
CA GLU A 152 -4.94 49.35 -18.57
C GLU A 152 -6.17 49.90 -19.35
N LEU A 153 -7.33 49.25 -19.25
CA LEU A 153 -8.58 49.73 -19.85
C LEU A 153 -9.12 51.01 -19.19
N HIS A 154 -8.96 51.15 -17.87
CA HIS A 154 -9.34 52.36 -17.14
C HIS A 154 -8.45 53.53 -17.50
N ASP A 155 -7.14 53.30 -17.63
CA ASP A 155 -6.19 54.32 -18.07
C ASP A 155 -6.50 54.76 -19.51
N TYR A 156 -6.70 53.81 -20.43
CA TYR A 156 -7.06 54.12 -21.83
C TYR A 156 -8.36 54.93 -21.95
N LYS A 157 -9.40 54.60 -21.17
CA LYS A 157 -10.65 55.39 -21.14
C LYS A 157 -10.45 56.79 -20.57
N GLY A 158 -9.60 56.93 -19.56
CA GLY A 158 -9.22 58.21 -18.98
C GLY A 158 -8.62 59.14 -20.03
N TYR A 159 -7.68 58.65 -20.83
CA TYR A 159 -7.06 59.42 -21.92
C TYR A 159 -8.08 59.88 -22.99
N THR A 160 -9.01 59.02 -23.40
CA THR A 160 -10.01 59.39 -24.42
C THR A 160 -11.05 60.43 -23.95
N GLN A 161 -11.20 60.66 -22.65
CA GLN A 161 -12.10 61.70 -22.12
C GLN A 161 -11.45 63.07 -21.97
N VAL A 162 -10.12 63.19 -22.12
CA VAL A 162 -9.40 64.49 -21.99
C VAL A 162 -9.21 65.18 -23.34
N GLU A 163 -9.46 64.50 -24.46
CA GLU A 163 -9.25 65.00 -25.84
C GLU A 163 -10.55 65.40 -26.59
N GLY A 164 -11.70 65.48 -25.90
CA GLY A 164 -12.99 65.93 -26.47
C GLY A 164 -13.58 67.10 -25.71
#